data_AF-A0A0J8B3Q9-F1
#
_entry.id   AF-A0A0J8B3Q9-F1
#
_cell.length_a   1.000
_cell.length_b   1.000
_cell.length_c   1.000
_cell.angle_alpha   90.00
_cell.angle_beta   90.00
_cell.angle_gamma   90.00
#
_symmetry.space_group_name_H-M   'P 1'
#
loop_
_entity.id
_entity.type
_entity.pdbx_description
1 polymer ?
#
loop_
_entity_poly.entity_id
_entity_poly.type
_entity_poly.pdbx_seq_one_letter_code
_entity_poly.pdbx_strand_id
1 'polypeptide(L)'
;SDFAMAVDEQRLLVDAEVTNSSAAQYERTADVGLSTAPKMSSRFHALDAFRGIVVCLMILVDDSGQAYQDRFNHSPWNGLRLADVVMPAFLFTVGSAAALAVQSQLASGKTKSMIMKAASLRGLRLFGLGIFLQGGRFPDQYGLVQLRIPGILQRIAFVYVAVVALCLFASANNTAQSHWRRYRNQYVAMAGILTLYVSLLMIAYFKMECRPSPIAPTPDCNAQYFWDKLIFGENHLVRTVSDFDA
;
A
#
# COMPACT_ATOMS: atom_id res chain seq x y z
N SER A 1 82.61 8.83 -24.11
CA SER A 1 81.93 7.90 -23.18
C SER A 1 80.86 8.60 -22.38
N ASP A 2 81.13 9.79 -21.83
CA ASP A 2 80.25 10.45 -20.85
C ASP A 2 78.92 10.95 -21.42
N PHE A 3 78.89 11.37 -22.69
CA PHE A 3 77.65 11.82 -23.34
C PHE A 3 76.64 10.67 -23.58
N ALA A 4 77.12 9.46 -23.85
CA ALA A 4 76.24 8.30 -24.05
C ALA A 4 75.60 7.83 -22.73
N MET A 5 76.34 7.96 -21.63
CA MET A 5 75.86 7.61 -20.29
C MET A 5 74.79 8.60 -19.78
N ALA A 6 74.96 9.90 -20.05
CA ALA A 6 73.96 10.91 -19.68
C ALA A 6 72.65 10.79 -20.48
N VAL A 7 72.72 10.37 -21.74
CA VAL A 7 71.53 10.12 -22.57
C VAL A 7 70.77 8.89 -22.09
N ASP A 8 71.46 7.84 -21.65
CA ASP A 8 70.83 6.62 -21.12
C ASP A 8 70.15 6.86 -19.77
N GLU A 9 70.77 7.68 -18.91
CA GLU A 9 70.18 8.10 -17.62
C GLU A 9 68.91 8.95 -17.82
N GLN A 10 68.91 9.89 -18.76
CA GLN A 10 67.68 10.62 -19.11
C GLN A 10 66.61 9.70 -19.70
N ARG A 11 66.99 8.70 -20.48
CA ARG A 11 66.04 7.74 -21.07
C ARG A 11 65.37 6.88 -20.02
N LEU A 12 66.13 6.40 -19.04
CA LEU A 12 65.61 5.63 -17.90
C LEU A 12 64.67 6.46 -17.02
N LEU A 13 64.96 7.75 -16.82
CA LEU A 13 64.09 8.65 -16.07
C LEU A 13 62.77 8.92 -16.81
N VAL A 14 62.82 9.09 -18.14
CA VAL A 14 61.61 9.25 -18.97
C VAL A 14 60.77 7.97 -18.97
N ASP A 15 61.41 6.80 -19.07
CA ASP A 15 60.70 5.51 -19.05
C ASP A 15 60.06 5.25 -17.66
N ALA A 16 60.72 5.64 -16.56
CA ALA A 16 60.16 5.55 -15.22
C ALA A 16 58.96 6.50 -15.01
N GLU A 17 59.03 7.73 -15.53
CA GLU A 17 57.92 8.70 -15.50
C GLU A 17 56.72 8.19 -16.30
N VAL A 18 56.95 7.67 -17.52
CA VAL A 18 55.90 7.09 -18.39
C VAL A 18 55.23 5.89 -17.73
N THR A 19 56.00 5.05 -17.04
CA THR A 19 55.48 3.87 -16.33
C THR A 19 54.63 4.28 -15.13
N ASN A 20 55.08 5.27 -14.34
CA ASN A 20 54.31 5.80 -13.21
C ASN A 20 53.03 6.52 -13.65
N SER A 21 53.08 7.28 -14.74
CA SER A 21 51.90 7.95 -15.30
C SER A 21 50.87 6.95 -15.83
N SER A 22 51.34 5.84 -16.41
CA SER A 22 50.49 4.75 -16.89
C SER A 22 49.83 3.97 -15.75
N ALA A 23 50.57 3.71 -14.66
CA ALA A 23 50.05 3.06 -13.46
C ALA A 23 49.00 3.94 -12.75
N ALA A 24 49.27 5.24 -12.59
CA ALA A 24 48.33 6.19 -12.01
C ALA A 24 47.07 6.38 -12.87
N GLN A 25 47.20 6.27 -14.19
CA GLN A 25 46.07 6.34 -15.11
C GLN A 25 45.24 5.05 -15.09
N TYR A 26 45.88 3.87 -14.93
CA TYR A 26 45.20 2.59 -14.75
C TYR A 26 44.40 2.54 -13.43
N GLU A 27 44.97 3.02 -12.33
CA GLU A 27 44.28 3.15 -11.03
C GLU A 27 43.10 4.12 -11.11
N ARG A 28 43.26 5.25 -11.82
CA ARG A 28 42.18 6.22 -12.03
C ARG A 28 41.07 5.69 -12.94
N THR A 29 41.37 4.83 -13.91
CA THR A 29 40.34 4.16 -14.73
C THR A 29 39.63 3.01 -14.02
N ALA A 30 40.27 2.38 -13.02
CA ALA A 30 39.65 1.34 -12.20
C ALA A 30 38.61 1.91 -11.22
N ASP A 31 38.81 3.13 -10.71
CA ASP A 31 37.85 3.88 -9.87
C ASP A 31 36.57 4.24 -10.66
N VAL A 32 36.73 4.74 -11.89
CA VAL A 32 35.60 5.19 -12.73
C VAL A 32 34.76 4.02 -13.26
N GLY A 33 35.25 2.78 -13.11
CA GLY A 33 34.58 1.54 -13.54
C GLY A 33 33.74 0.83 -12.47
N LEU A 34 33.66 1.32 -11.23
CA LEU A 34 32.80 0.72 -10.21
C LEU A 34 31.34 1.14 -10.40
N SER A 35 30.73 0.56 -11.44
CA SER A 35 29.33 0.15 -11.51
C SER A 35 28.36 1.06 -10.74
N THR A 36 28.02 2.20 -11.34
CA THR A 36 26.64 2.71 -11.22
C THR A 36 25.73 1.85 -12.10
N ALA A 37 25.74 0.53 -11.90
CA ALA A 37 24.63 -0.29 -12.37
C ALA A 37 23.38 0.37 -11.79
N PRO A 38 22.42 0.83 -12.62
CA PRO A 38 21.18 1.36 -12.11
C PRO A 38 20.63 0.28 -11.20
N LYS A 39 20.46 0.61 -9.91
CA LYS A 39 19.90 -0.31 -8.92
C LYS A 39 18.56 -0.73 -9.48
N MET A 40 18.51 -1.87 -10.17
CA MET A 40 17.29 -2.36 -10.79
C MET A 40 16.33 -2.48 -9.63
N SER A 41 15.31 -1.63 -9.61
CA SER A 41 14.21 -1.81 -8.69
C SER A 41 13.65 -3.18 -9.06
N SER A 42 13.98 -4.20 -8.26
CA SER A 42 13.48 -5.54 -8.50
C SER A 42 11.97 -5.45 -8.31
N ARG A 43 11.27 -5.29 -9.43
CA ARG A 43 9.82 -5.26 -9.46
C ARG A 43 9.34 -6.65 -9.10
N PHE A 44 8.40 -6.73 -8.18
CA PHE A 44 7.81 -8.01 -7.79
C PHE A 44 6.81 -8.42 -8.87
N HIS A 45 7.31 -9.09 -9.90
CA HIS A 45 6.51 -9.53 -11.06
C HIS A 45 5.30 -10.37 -10.65
N ALA A 46 5.43 -11.23 -9.64
CA ALA A 46 4.30 -12.00 -9.10
C ALA A 46 3.20 -11.11 -8.50
N LEU A 47 3.58 -10.00 -7.84
CA LEU A 47 2.62 -9.07 -7.24
C LEU A 47 1.91 -8.24 -8.32
N ASP A 48 2.65 -7.81 -9.34
CA ASP A 48 2.09 -7.09 -10.50
C ASP A 48 1.11 -8.01 -11.27
N ALA A 49 1.46 -9.29 -11.48
CA ALA A 49 0.58 -10.29 -12.11
C ALA A 49 -0.66 -10.59 -11.26
N PHE A 50 -0.50 -10.81 -9.94
CA PHE A 50 -1.62 -11.06 -9.04
C PHE A 50 -2.60 -9.88 -9.00
N ARG A 51 -2.09 -8.64 -8.96
CA ARG A 51 -2.92 -7.45 -9.07
C ARG A 51 -3.70 -7.41 -10.40
N GLY A 52 -3.05 -7.76 -11.51
CA GLY A 52 -3.70 -7.85 -12.82
C GLY A 52 -4.87 -8.85 -12.82
N ILE A 53 -4.65 -10.05 -12.26
CA ILE A 53 -5.68 -11.08 -12.13
C ILE A 53 -6.86 -10.57 -11.28
N VAL A 54 -6.58 -9.94 -10.14
CA VAL A 54 -7.64 -9.40 -9.27
C VAL A 54 -8.46 -8.33 -9.97
N VAL A 55 -7.84 -7.42 -10.74
CA VAL A 55 -8.56 -6.41 -11.52
C VAL A 55 -9.41 -7.05 -12.62
N CYS A 56 -8.89 -8.08 -13.31
CA CYS A 56 -9.66 -8.81 -14.31
C CYS A 56 -10.88 -9.51 -13.68
N LEU A 57 -10.72 -10.11 -12.49
CA LEU A 57 -11.82 -10.71 -11.75
C LEU A 57 -12.85 -9.67 -11.30
N MET A 58 -12.42 -8.47 -10.90
CA MET A 58 -13.33 -7.38 -10.55
C MET A 58 -14.21 -6.99 -11.73
N ILE A 59 -13.61 -6.77 -12.91
CA ILE A 59 -14.35 -6.46 -14.14
C ILE A 59 -15.29 -7.60 -14.52
N LEU A 60 -14.81 -8.85 -14.44
CA LEU A 60 -15.61 -10.03 -14.77
C LEU A 60 -16.83 -10.13 -13.86
N VAL A 61 -16.67 -9.97 -12.55
CA VAL A 61 -17.77 -10.01 -11.59
C VAL A 61 -18.76 -8.88 -11.85
N ASP A 62 -18.27 -7.67 -12.10
CA ASP A 62 -19.11 -6.50 -12.36
C ASP A 62 -19.94 -6.65 -13.66
N ASP A 63 -19.36 -7.23 -14.70
CA ASP A 63 -20.02 -7.45 -16.01
C ASP A 63 -20.93 -8.69 -16.01
N SER A 64 -20.44 -9.82 -15.48
CA SER A 64 -21.17 -11.09 -15.49
C SER A 64 -22.21 -11.21 -14.37
N GLY A 65 -22.13 -10.36 -13.34
CA GLY A 65 -23.06 -10.36 -12.20
C GLY A 65 -24.52 -10.19 -12.62
N GLN A 66 -24.79 -9.45 -13.69
CA GLN A 66 -26.15 -9.26 -14.23
C GLN A 66 -26.66 -10.48 -15.01
N ALA A 67 -25.79 -11.15 -15.77
CA ALA A 67 -26.16 -12.32 -16.58
C ALA A 67 -26.22 -13.63 -15.78
N TYR A 68 -25.48 -13.73 -14.67
CA TYR A 68 -25.34 -14.95 -13.87
C TYR A 68 -25.42 -14.64 -12.36
N GLN A 69 -26.55 -14.07 -11.96
CA GLN A 69 -26.82 -13.61 -10.58
C GLN A 69 -26.54 -14.69 -9.53
N ASP A 70 -26.88 -15.96 -9.83
CA ASP A 70 -26.72 -17.07 -8.90
C ASP A 70 -25.28 -17.51 -8.64
N ARG A 71 -24.29 -17.04 -9.42
CA ARG A 71 -22.88 -17.48 -9.30
C ARG A 71 -21.92 -16.33 -9.08
N PHE A 72 -22.20 -15.16 -9.65
CA PHE A 72 -21.28 -14.03 -9.64
C PHE A 72 -21.75 -12.84 -8.81
N ASN A 73 -23.00 -12.82 -8.32
CA ASN A 73 -23.43 -11.77 -7.39
C ASN A 73 -22.95 -12.05 -5.95
N HIS A 74 -23.18 -11.12 -5.01
CA HIS A 74 -22.88 -11.28 -3.60
C HIS A 74 -23.81 -12.29 -2.91
N SER A 75 -23.31 -12.95 -1.86
CA SER A 75 -24.18 -13.77 -1.02
C SER A 75 -25.10 -12.85 -0.20
N PRO A 76 -26.38 -13.21 0.03
CA PRO A 76 -27.32 -12.34 0.74
C PRO A 76 -26.86 -12.01 2.17
N TRP A 77 -26.14 -12.94 2.80
CA TRP A 77 -25.61 -12.75 4.15
C TRP A 77 -24.57 -13.81 4.52
N ASN A 78 -24.96 -15.09 4.49
CA ASN A 78 -24.09 -16.23 4.78
C ASN A 78 -23.75 -16.94 3.47
N GLY A 79 -22.46 -17.04 3.16
CA GLY A 79 -21.95 -17.69 1.97
C GLY A 79 -20.59 -17.13 1.55
N LEU A 80 -20.00 -17.75 0.55
CA LEU A 80 -18.79 -17.24 -0.09
C LEU A 80 -18.97 -17.36 -1.60
N ARG A 81 -19.07 -16.23 -2.29
CA ARG A 81 -19.12 -16.16 -3.75
C ARG A 81 -17.85 -15.50 -4.29
N LEU A 82 -17.66 -15.57 -5.61
CA LEU A 82 -16.47 -15.00 -6.24
C LEU A 82 -16.38 -13.48 -5.97
N ALA A 83 -17.52 -12.77 -6.04
CA ALA A 83 -17.60 -11.34 -5.75
C ALA A 83 -17.10 -10.97 -4.34
N ASP A 84 -17.30 -11.85 -3.35
CA ASP A 84 -16.94 -11.59 -1.95
C ASP A 84 -15.42 -11.71 -1.73
N VAL A 85 -14.70 -12.47 -2.57
CA VAL A 85 -13.25 -12.71 -2.44
C VAL A 85 -12.42 -11.65 -3.17
N VAL A 86 -12.95 -11.06 -4.23
CA VAL A 86 -12.23 -10.09 -5.06
C VAL A 86 -11.77 -8.88 -4.25
N MET A 87 -12.65 -8.32 -3.42
CA MET A 87 -12.35 -7.12 -2.62
C MET A 87 -11.22 -7.38 -1.58
N PRO A 88 -11.27 -8.43 -0.75
CA PRO A 88 -10.15 -8.82 0.10
C PRO A 88 -8.84 -9.03 -0.65
N ALA A 89 -8.87 -9.72 -1.80
CA ALA A 89 -7.69 -9.95 -2.63
C ALA A 89 -7.09 -8.63 -3.14
N PHE A 90 -7.93 -7.69 -3.57
CA PHE A 90 -7.50 -6.37 -4.02
C PHE A 90 -6.82 -5.59 -2.90
N LEU A 91 -7.44 -5.54 -1.71
CA LEU A 91 -6.88 -4.85 -0.54
C LEU A 91 -5.53 -5.46 -0.12
N PHE A 92 -5.38 -6.77 -0.19
CA PHE A 92 -4.09 -7.43 0.03
C PHE A 92 -3.03 -6.94 -0.94
N THR A 93 -3.30 -6.88 -2.25
CA THR A 93 -2.32 -6.39 -3.24
C THR A 93 -1.88 -4.96 -2.96
N VAL A 94 -2.82 -4.08 -2.63
CA VAL A 94 -2.55 -2.66 -2.34
C VAL A 94 -1.72 -2.52 -1.07
N GLY A 95 -2.06 -3.26 -0.01
CA GLY A 95 -1.34 -3.26 1.26
C GLY A 95 0.10 -3.77 1.13
N SER A 96 0.29 -4.94 0.49
CA SER A 96 1.61 -5.52 0.26
C SER A 96 2.47 -4.63 -0.64
N ALA A 97 1.91 -4.05 -1.70
CA ALA A 97 2.61 -3.12 -2.56
C ALA A 97 3.04 -1.85 -1.81
N ALA A 98 2.20 -1.32 -0.92
CA ALA A 98 2.53 -0.17 -0.08
C ALA A 98 3.70 -0.47 0.86
N ALA A 99 3.70 -1.62 1.53
CA ALA A 99 4.76 -2.03 2.44
C ALA A 99 6.11 -2.20 1.72
N LEU A 100 6.12 -2.82 0.54
CA LEU A 100 7.33 -2.96 -0.29
C LEU A 100 7.82 -1.60 -0.81
N ALA A 101 6.92 -0.72 -1.22
CA ALA A 101 7.26 0.62 -1.67
C ALA A 101 7.89 1.47 -0.56
N VAL A 102 7.39 1.38 0.68
CA VAL A 102 7.99 2.09 1.83
C VAL A 102 9.41 1.59 2.09
N GLN A 103 9.62 0.27 2.11
CA GLN A 103 10.95 -0.31 2.31
C GLN A 103 11.95 0.10 1.22
N SER A 104 11.53 0.07 -0.05
CA SER A 104 12.34 0.53 -1.18
C SER A 104 12.70 2.02 -1.06
N GLN A 105 11.76 2.87 -0.65
CA GLN A 105 12.01 4.30 -0.46
C GLN A 105 12.98 4.59 0.69
N LEU A 106 12.84 3.89 1.81
CA LEU A 106 13.78 3.97 2.94
C LEU A 106 15.18 3.49 2.53
N ALA A 107 15.28 2.38 1.80
CA ALA A 107 16.54 1.84 1.29
C ALA A 107 17.19 2.73 0.20
N SER A 108 16.45 3.71 -0.32
CA SER A 108 16.93 4.73 -1.27
C SER A 108 17.29 6.04 -0.57
N GLY A 109 17.32 6.07 0.78
CA GLY A 109 17.71 7.24 1.56
C GLY A 109 16.63 8.30 1.74
N LYS A 110 15.36 8.03 1.38
CA LYS A 110 14.27 9.00 1.59
C LYS A 110 13.91 9.11 3.07
N THR A 111 13.78 10.34 3.55
CA THR A 111 13.35 10.63 4.93
C THR A 111 11.91 10.17 5.17
N LYS A 112 11.60 9.66 6.37
CA LYS A 112 10.26 9.22 6.77
C LYS A 112 9.17 10.28 6.51
N SER A 113 9.47 11.55 6.77
CA SER A 113 8.55 12.67 6.53
C SER A 113 8.21 12.84 5.04
N MET A 114 9.18 12.65 4.14
CA MET A 114 8.96 12.72 2.70
C MET A 114 8.02 11.60 2.22
N ILE A 115 8.24 10.38 2.73
CA ILE A 115 7.40 9.21 2.43
C ILE A 115 5.98 9.44 2.94
N MET A 116 5.83 9.94 4.18
CA MET A 116 4.54 10.26 4.77
C MET A 116 3.79 11.32 3.96
N LYS A 117 4.44 12.45 3.64
CA LYS A 117 3.84 13.53 2.84
C LYS A 117 3.38 13.04 1.47
N ALA A 118 4.19 12.22 0.81
CA ALA A 118 3.84 11.62 -0.48
C ALA A 118 2.63 10.67 -0.35
N ALA A 119 2.58 9.87 0.71
CA ALA A 119 1.45 8.99 0.99
C ALA A 119 0.17 9.77 1.31
N SER A 120 0.24 10.80 2.15
CA SER A 120 -0.89 11.69 2.46
C SER A 120 -1.43 12.38 1.21
N LEU A 121 -0.56 12.86 0.32
CA LEU A 121 -1.00 13.49 -0.93
C LEU A 121 -1.68 12.49 -1.89
N ARG A 122 -1.20 11.25 -1.94
CA ARG A 122 -1.87 10.17 -2.70
C ARG A 122 -3.24 9.85 -2.09
N GLY A 123 -3.31 9.73 -0.76
CA GLY A 123 -4.56 9.53 -0.04
C GLY A 123 -5.56 10.66 -0.30
N LEU A 124 -5.10 11.91 -0.22
CA LEU A 124 -5.95 13.08 -0.47
C LEU A 124 -6.48 13.12 -1.91
N ARG A 125 -5.64 12.80 -2.90
CA ARG A 125 -6.07 12.69 -4.31
C ARG A 125 -7.11 11.60 -4.50
N LEU A 126 -6.91 10.42 -3.88
CA LEU A 126 -7.84 9.30 -3.96
C LEU A 126 -9.17 9.62 -3.26
N PHE A 127 -9.10 10.28 -2.11
CA PHE A 127 -10.26 10.78 -1.38
C PHE A 127 -11.04 11.80 -2.21
N GLY A 128 -10.36 12.81 -2.76
CA GLY A 128 -10.97 13.82 -3.62
C GLY A 128 -11.58 13.22 -4.89
N LEU A 129 -10.90 12.26 -5.52
CA LEU A 129 -11.46 11.51 -6.65
C LEU A 129 -12.73 10.75 -6.25
N GLY A 130 -12.76 10.13 -5.08
CA GLY A 130 -13.94 9.44 -4.57
C GLY A 130 -15.13 10.38 -4.36
N ILE A 131 -14.89 11.57 -3.82
CA ILE A 131 -15.92 12.60 -3.67
C ILE A 131 -16.37 13.12 -5.03
N PHE A 132 -15.43 13.38 -5.95
CA PHE A 132 -15.74 13.87 -7.30
C PHE A 132 -16.60 12.87 -8.10
N LEU A 133 -16.27 11.58 -8.06
CA LEU A 133 -17.05 10.54 -8.74
C LEU A 133 -18.46 10.37 -8.16
N GLN A 134 -18.64 10.61 -6.86
CA GLN A 134 -19.95 10.56 -6.22
C GLN A 134 -20.77 11.84 -6.42
N GLY A 135 -20.13 13.01 -6.37
CA GLY A 135 -20.77 14.31 -6.57
C GLY A 135 -20.90 14.74 -8.05
N GLY A 136 -20.38 13.95 -8.99
CA GLY A 136 -20.28 14.28 -10.42
C GLY A 136 -21.40 13.74 -11.31
N ARG A 137 -22.43 13.09 -10.77
CA ARG A 137 -23.60 12.65 -11.54
C ARG A 137 -24.70 13.73 -11.51
N PHE A 138 -24.68 14.57 -12.54
CA PHE A 138 -25.69 15.56 -12.97
C PHE A 138 -26.03 16.68 -11.96
N PRO A 139 -26.04 17.96 -12.40
CA PRO A 139 -26.31 19.11 -11.52
C PRO A 139 -27.74 19.20 -10.96
N ASP A 140 -28.64 18.31 -11.39
CA ASP A 140 -30.07 18.60 -11.32
C ASP A 140 -30.80 17.81 -10.22
N GLN A 141 -30.16 16.80 -9.57
CA GLN A 141 -30.90 15.86 -8.71
C GLN A 141 -30.26 15.45 -7.37
N TYR A 142 -29.01 15.83 -7.08
CA TYR A 142 -28.37 15.42 -5.82
C TYR A 142 -27.75 16.62 -5.09
N GLY A 143 -28.48 17.15 -4.11
CA GLY A 143 -27.92 18.09 -3.15
C GLY A 143 -26.80 17.45 -2.32
N LEU A 144 -25.92 18.28 -1.76
CA LEU A 144 -24.83 17.91 -0.82
C LEU A 144 -25.29 17.02 0.37
N VAL A 145 -26.60 16.91 0.58
CA VAL A 145 -27.28 16.15 1.64
C VAL A 145 -27.24 14.63 1.41
N GLN A 146 -27.07 14.13 0.18
CA GLN A 146 -27.09 12.68 -0.15
C GLN A 146 -25.71 12.10 -0.49
N LEU A 147 -24.63 12.85 -0.25
CA LEU A 147 -23.28 12.40 -0.56
C LEU A 147 -22.90 11.19 0.32
N ARG A 148 -22.44 10.09 -0.28
CA ARG A 148 -21.99 8.89 0.44
C ARG A 148 -20.60 9.11 1.04
N ILE A 149 -20.55 9.71 2.22
CA ILE A 149 -19.30 10.00 2.93
C ILE A 149 -18.37 8.77 3.04
N PRO A 150 -18.85 7.57 3.43
CA PRO A 150 -17.96 6.42 3.64
C PRO A 150 -17.83 5.52 2.39
N GLY A 151 -17.49 6.12 1.25
CA GLY A 151 -17.25 5.38 0.01
C GLY A 151 -15.96 4.55 0.04
N ILE A 152 -15.86 3.59 -0.87
CA ILE A 152 -14.76 2.61 -0.88
C ILE A 152 -13.40 3.27 -1.13
N LEU A 153 -13.35 4.29 -1.99
CA LEU A 153 -12.15 5.05 -2.30
C LEU A 153 -11.64 5.84 -1.09
N GLN A 154 -12.56 6.44 -0.32
CA GLN A 154 -12.25 7.16 0.91
C GLN A 154 -11.67 6.20 1.97
N ARG A 155 -12.27 5.02 2.13
CA ARG A 155 -11.78 3.98 3.06
C ARG A 155 -10.39 3.48 2.66
N ILE A 156 -10.17 3.18 1.38
CA ILE A 156 -8.85 2.77 0.86
C ILE A 156 -7.81 3.88 1.08
N ALA A 157 -8.17 5.14 0.86
CA ALA A 157 -7.26 6.27 1.07
C ALA A 157 -6.78 6.36 2.52
N PHE A 158 -7.71 6.25 3.48
CA PHE A 158 -7.38 6.30 4.91
C PHE A 158 -6.50 5.12 5.34
N VAL A 159 -6.89 3.90 4.96
CA VAL A 159 -6.14 2.69 5.29
C VAL A 159 -4.74 2.71 4.67
N TYR A 160 -4.60 3.19 3.43
CA TYR A 160 -3.29 3.32 2.78
C TYR A 160 -2.35 4.23 3.57
N VAL A 161 -2.82 5.40 4.01
CA VAL A 161 -2.01 6.33 4.82
C VAL A 161 -1.68 5.71 6.19
N ALA A 162 -2.65 5.06 6.84
CA ALA A 162 -2.44 4.39 8.12
C ALA A 162 -1.42 3.25 8.04
N VAL A 163 -1.46 2.43 6.99
CA VAL A 163 -0.49 1.36 6.73
C VAL A 163 0.90 1.94 6.51
N VAL A 164 1.04 3.00 5.72
CA VAL A 164 2.34 3.68 5.52
C VAL A 164 2.88 4.23 6.85
N ALA A 165 2.02 4.86 7.66
CA ALA A 165 2.39 5.36 8.99
C ALA A 165 2.87 4.23 9.90
N LEU A 166 2.16 3.11 9.93
CA LEU A 166 2.54 1.92 10.68
C LEU A 166 3.89 1.36 10.22
N CYS A 167 4.12 1.23 8.91
CA CYS A 167 5.39 0.78 8.36
C CYS A 167 6.56 1.71 8.74
N LEU A 168 6.35 3.02 8.70
CA LEU A 168 7.38 4.01 9.06
C LEU A 168 7.68 4.05 10.57
N PHE A 169 6.65 3.88 11.39
CA PHE A 169 6.78 3.75 12.84
C PHE A 169 7.53 2.48 13.22
N ALA A 170 7.20 1.37 12.57
CA ALA A 170 7.85 0.08 12.76
C ALA A 170 9.29 0.02 12.24
N SER A 171 9.64 0.84 11.25
CA SER A 171 10.99 0.94 10.71
C SER A 171 11.93 1.75 11.64
N ALA A 172 12.05 1.36 12.91
CA ALA A 172 12.96 1.99 13.87
C ALA A 172 14.38 1.39 13.80
N ASN A 173 15.38 2.28 13.80
CA ASN A 173 16.84 2.13 13.72
C ASN A 173 17.44 0.71 13.66
N ASN A 174 18.15 0.46 12.56
CA ASN A 174 18.90 -0.75 12.20
C ASN A 174 20.18 -0.97 13.04
N THR A 175 20.09 -0.99 14.37
CA THR A 175 21.26 -1.27 15.22
C THR A 175 21.07 -2.48 16.15
N ALA A 176 19.91 -3.14 16.11
CA ALA A 176 19.64 -4.32 16.94
C ALA A 176 19.69 -5.61 16.10
N GLN A 177 20.61 -6.50 16.44
CA GLN A 177 20.92 -7.77 15.75
C GLN A 177 19.87 -8.88 15.98
N SER A 178 18.87 -8.66 16.85
CA SER A 178 17.81 -9.64 17.16
C SER A 178 16.54 -9.39 16.32
N HIS A 179 16.11 -10.41 15.56
CA HIS A 179 14.84 -10.40 14.80
C HIS A 179 13.63 -10.01 15.66
N TRP A 180 13.57 -10.46 16.92
CA TRP A 180 12.48 -10.13 17.85
C TRP A 180 12.39 -8.63 18.17
N ARG A 181 13.52 -7.98 18.48
CA ARG A 181 13.54 -6.53 18.80
C ARG A 181 13.15 -5.67 17.60
N ARG A 182 13.45 -6.12 16.38
CA ARG A 182 13.09 -5.45 15.13
C ARG A 182 11.57 -5.48 14.87
N TYR A 183 10.92 -6.63 15.11
CA TYR A 183 9.49 -6.80 14.86
C TYR A 183 8.60 -6.54 16.08
N ARG A 184 9.18 -6.35 17.28
CA ARG A 184 8.43 -6.06 18.52
C ARG A 184 7.40 -4.95 18.35
N ASN A 185 7.80 -3.81 17.78
CA ASN A 185 6.88 -2.68 17.61
C ASN A 185 5.76 -2.99 16.61
N GLN A 186 6.00 -3.87 15.63
CA GLN A 186 4.97 -4.34 14.70
C GLN A 186 3.96 -5.24 15.41
N TYR A 187 4.43 -6.22 16.19
CA TYR A 187 3.54 -7.10 16.95
C TYR A 187 2.72 -6.34 17.99
N VAL A 188 3.33 -5.38 18.69
CA VAL A 188 2.62 -4.54 19.67
C VAL A 188 1.55 -3.68 18.99
N ALA A 189 1.86 -3.04 17.86
CA ALA A 189 0.88 -2.26 17.13
C ALA A 189 -0.24 -3.14 16.55
N MET A 190 0.09 -4.31 16.00
CA MET A 190 -0.90 -5.26 15.49
C MET A 190 -1.82 -5.77 16.60
N ALA A 191 -1.27 -6.13 17.76
CA ALA A 191 -2.05 -6.52 18.93
C ALA A 191 -2.95 -5.37 19.42
N GLY A 192 -2.42 -4.14 19.46
CA GLY A 192 -3.20 -2.95 19.83
C GLY A 192 -4.38 -2.69 18.87
N ILE A 193 -4.14 -2.79 17.56
CA ILE A 193 -5.18 -2.62 16.53
C ILE A 193 -6.23 -3.73 16.64
N LEU A 194 -5.81 -4.99 16.83
CA LEU A 194 -6.72 -6.12 16.99
C LEU A 194 -7.57 -5.99 18.25
N THR A 195 -6.97 -5.62 19.39
CA THR A 195 -7.69 -5.37 20.64
C THR A 195 -8.69 -4.24 20.49
N LEU A 196 -8.30 -3.12 19.85
CA LEU A 196 -9.22 -2.02 19.54
C LEU A 196 -10.39 -2.50 18.66
N TYR A 197 -10.11 -3.25 17.60
CA TYR A 197 -11.14 -3.77 16.70
C TYR A 197 -12.14 -4.68 17.43
N VAL A 198 -11.64 -5.67 18.20
CA VAL A 198 -12.50 -6.56 19.00
C VAL A 198 -13.30 -5.76 20.03
N SER A 199 -12.70 -4.76 20.66
CA SER A 199 -13.39 -3.91 21.64
C SER A 199 -14.54 -3.12 21.00
N LEU A 200 -14.30 -2.51 19.83
CA LEU A 200 -15.34 -1.80 19.07
C LEU A 200 -16.45 -2.75 18.60
N LEU A 201 -16.12 -3.97 18.19
CA LEU A 201 -17.12 -4.99 17.87
C LEU A 201 -17.98 -5.34 19.09
N MET A 202 -17.35 -5.64 20.22
CA MET A 202 -18.07 -6.01 21.45
C MET A 202 -18.95 -4.88 21.98
N ILE A 203 -18.47 -3.63 21.93
CA ILE A 203 -19.27 -2.45 22.31
C ILE A 203 -20.48 -2.31 21.40
N ALA A 204 -20.33 -2.46 20.09
CA ALA A 204 -21.45 -2.38 19.15
C ALA A 204 -22.47 -3.49 19.40
N TYR A 205 -22.02 -4.75 19.53
CA TYR A 205 -22.92 -5.87 19.80
C TYR A 205 -23.68 -5.73 21.12
N PHE A 206 -23.03 -5.24 22.16
CA PHE A 206 -23.68 -4.97 23.44
C PHE A 206 -24.74 -3.86 23.31
N LYS A 207 -24.43 -2.78 22.58
CA LYS A 207 -25.35 -1.65 22.38
C LYS A 207 -26.54 -1.95 21.48
N MET A 208 -26.38 -2.87 20.54
CA MET A 208 -27.47 -3.32 19.66
C MET A 208 -28.36 -4.39 20.31
N GLU A 209 -28.09 -4.79 21.56
CA GLU A 209 -28.82 -5.86 22.27
C GLU A 209 -28.90 -7.17 21.46
N CYS A 210 -27.84 -7.45 20.69
CA CYS A 210 -27.79 -8.62 19.83
C CYS A 210 -27.83 -9.91 20.65
N ARG A 211 -28.90 -10.70 20.52
CA ARG A 211 -28.97 -12.02 21.13
C ARG A 211 -27.94 -12.95 20.51
N PRO A 212 -27.24 -13.80 21.31
CA PRO A 212 -26.34 -14.81 20.76
C PRO A 212 -27.16 -15.77 19.88
N SER A 213 -26.96 -15.69 18.57
CA SER A 213 -27.50 -16.63 17.60
C SER A 213 -26.47 -17.74 17.38
N PRO A 214 -26.90 -19.01 17.22
CA PRO A 214 -25.99 -20.10 16.88
C PRO A 214 -25.46 -20.04 15.44
N ILE A 215 -25.98 -19.13 14.60
CA ILE A 215 -25.68 -19.06 13.15
C ILE A 215 -25.32 -17.62 12.79
N ALA A 216 -24.05 -17.24 13.00
CA ALA A 216 -23.47 -15.96 12.59
C ALA A 216 -24.18 -14.69 13.17
N PRO A 217 -23.58 -13.49 13.08
CA PRO A 217 -24.33 -12.25 13.32
C PRO A 217 -25.48 -12.19 12.32
N THR A 218 -26.68 -11.75 12.69
CA THR A 218 -27.78 -11.50 11.71
C THR A 218 -27.56 -10.17 10.98
N PRO A 219 -28.21 -9.91 9.83
CA PRO A 219 -28.14 -8.62 9.12
C PRO A 219 -28.39 -7.40 10.01
N ASP A 220 -29.32 -7.55 10.95
CA ASP A 220 -29.70 -6.53 11.93
C ASP A 220 -28.63 -6.29 13.01
N CYS A 221 -27.69 -7.24 13.16
CA CYS A 221 -26.57 -7.21 14.09
C CYS A 221 -25.25 -6.91 13.37
N ASN A 222 -25.25 -5.92 12.49
CA ASN A 222 -24.05 -5.48 11.79
C ASN A 222 -23.35 -4.35 12.59
N ALA A 223 -22.24 -4.70 13.26
CA ALA A 223 -21.45 -3.74 14.03
C ALA A 223 -20.89 -2.59 13.18
N GLN A 224 -20.59 -2.83 11.90
CA GLN A 224 -20.12 -1.76 11.01
C GLN A 224 -21.24 -0.75 10.75
N TYR A 225 -22.46 -1.21 10.45
CA TYR A 225 -23.61 -0.33 10.24
C TYR A 225 -23.89 0.54 11.48
N PHE A 226 -23.78 -0.04 12.68
CA PHE A 226 -23.93 0.71 13.93
C PHE A 226 -22.95 1.88 14.04
N TRP A 227 -21.64 1.62 13.83
CA TRP A 227 -20.62 2.66 13.92
C TRP A 227 -20.75 3.69 12.80
N ASP A 228 -21.00 3.24 11.56
CA ASP A 228 -21.17 4.14 10.42
C ASP A 228 -22.38 5.07 10.64
N LYS A 229 -23.50 4.56 11.18
CA LYS A 229 -24.70 5.34 11.52
C LYS A 229 -24.43 6.36 12.63
N LEU A 230 -23.68 5.97 13.65
CA LEU A 230 -23.33 6.85 14.76
C LEU A 230 -22.40 8.00 14.33
N ILE A 231 -21.46 7.73 13.42
CA ILE A 231 -20.44 8.70 13.01
C ILE A 231 -20.94 9.62 11.89
N PHE A 232 -21.61 9.07 10.87
CA PHE A 232 -21.97 9.81 9.66
C PHE A 232 -23.46 10.18 9.59
N GLY A 233 -24.31 9.61 10.44
CA GLY A 233 -25.76 9.80 10.40
C GLY A 233 -26.45 9.05 9.25
N GLU A 234 -27.77 8.90 9.32
CA GLU A 234 -28.56 8.09 8.37
C GLU A 234 -28.63 8.68 6.95
N ASN A 235 -28.43 9.98 6.80
CA ASN A 235 -28.55 10.67 5.50
C ASN A 235 -27.37 10.43 4.56
N HIS A 236 -26.24 9.95 5.09
CA HIS A 236 -25.01 9.70 4.34
C HIS A 236 -24.71 8.21 4.15
N LEU A 237 -25.68 7.35 4.51
CA LEU A 237 -25.64 5.90 4.38
C LEU A 237 -26.63 5.41 3.32
N VAL A 238 -26.39 4.20 2.83
CA VAL A 238 -27.30 3.53 1.89
C VAL A 238 -28.62 3.24 2.61
N ARG A 239 -29.70 3.77 2.08
CA ARG A 239 -31.05 3.54 2.61
C ARG A 239 -31.58 2.26 1.95
N THR A 240 -31.35 1.11 2.58
CA THR A 240 -31.94 -0.20 2.29
C THR A 240 -31.33 -1.08 1.19
N VAL A 241 -31.56 -2.39 1.32
CA VAL A 241 -31.07 -3.48 0.47
C VAL A 241 -31.60 -3.40 -0.97
N SER A 242 -32.68 -2.65 -1.22
CA SER A 242 -33.24 -2.46 -2.57
C SER A 242 -32.36 -1.61 -3.51
N ASP A 243 -31.35 -0.90 -2.97
CA ASP A 243 -30.39 -0.14 -3.79
C ASP A 243 -29.24 -1.01 -4.33
N PHE A 244 -29.17 -2.30 -3.96
CA PHE A 244 -28.25 -3.26 -4.59
C PHE A 244 -28.83 -3.94 -5.82
N ASP A 245 -30.16 -3.89 -5.99
CA ASP A 245 -30.90 -4.57 -7.06
C ASP A 245 -31.42 -3.60 -8.15
N ALA A 246 -30.87 -2.38 -8.24
CA ALA A 246 -31.21 -1.38 -9.26
C ALA A 246 -29.99 -0.93 -10.08
#